data_AF-G1NGV2-F1
#
_entry.id   AF-G1NGV2-F1
#
_cell.length_a   1.000
_cell.length_b   1.000
_cell.length_c   1.000
_cell.angle_alpha   90.00
_cell.angle_beta   90.00
_cell.angle_gamma   90.00
#
_symmetry.space_group_name_H-M   'P 1'
#
loop_
_entity.id
_entity.type
_entity.pdbx_description
1 polymer ?
#
loop_
_entity_poly.entity_id
_entity_poly.type
_entity_poly.pdbx_seq_one_letter_code
_entity_poly.pdbx_strand_id
1 'polypeptide(L)'
;LYAYAEMAAFGEAAPYLRKSEKERIEAQNKPFDAKTSVFVVHPKESFVKGTIQSKESGKVTVKTEAGETLTVKEDQVFSMNPPKYDKIEDMAMMTHLHEPAVLYNLKERYAAWMIYTYSGLFCVTVNPYKWLPVYNPEVVLAYRGKKRQEAPPHIFS
;
A
#
# COMPACT_ATOMS: atom_id res chain seq x y z
N LEU A 1 10.93 18.60 -7.87
CA LEU A 1 11.25 19.02 -9.27
C LEU A 1 11.60 17.83 -10.17
N TYR A 2 12.56 16.96 -9.82
CA TYR A 2 12.89 15.77 -10.62
C TYR A 2 11.75 14.72 -10.71
N ALA A 3 11.06 14.43 -9.61
CA ALA A 3 9.98 13.42 -9.59
C ALA A 3 8.72 13.83 -10.39
N TYR A 4 8.45 15.14 -10.53
CA TYR A 4 7.34 15.65 -11.34
C TYR A 4 7.64 15.51 -12.85
N ALA A 5 8.89 15.74 -13.25
CA ALA A 5 9.34 15.60 -14.64
C ALA A 5 9.27 14.15 -15.14
N GLU A 6 9.53 13.16 -14.27
CA GLU A 6 9.42 11.75 -14.64
C GLU A 6 7.99 11.30 -14.94
N MET A 7 7.01 11.79 -14.18
CA MET A 7 5.62 11.39 -14.34
C MET A 7 4.95 12.05 -15.54
N ALA A 8 5.47 13.18 -16.03
CA ALA A 8 4.94 13.90 -17.19
C ALA A 8 4.95 13.05 -18.48
N ALA A 9 5.94 12.16 -18.64
CA ALA A 9 6.02 11.27 -19.80
C ALA A 9 4.87 10.25 -19.88
N PHE A 10 4.17 10.00 -18.78
CA PHE A 10 3.02 9.09 -18.72
C PHE A 10 1.68 9.79 -18.98
N GLY A 11 1.66 11.12 -19.16
CA GLY A 11 0.46 11.88 -19.51
C GLY A 11 -0.72 11.58 -18.58
N GLU A 12 -1.87 11.26 -19.17
CA GLU A 12 -3.11 10.94 -18.45
C GLU A 12 -3.03 9.66 -17.59
N ALA A 13 -2.05 8.78 -17.85
CA ALA A 13 -1.85 7.56 -17.08
C ALA A 13 -1.18 7.82 -15.72
N ALA A 14 -0.49 8.95 -15.54
CA ALA A 14 0.33 9.21 -14.37
C ALA A 14 -0.40 8.99 -13.01
N PRO A 15 -1.64 9.48 -12.78
CA PRO A 15 -2.35 9.30 -11.51
C PRO A 15 -2.70 7.84 -11.16
N TYR A 16 -2.71 6.96 -12.17
CA TYR A 16 -3.00 5.53 -12.07
C TYR A 16 -1.73 4.69 -11.88
N LEU A 17 -0.54 5.28 -12.08
CA LEU A 17 0.75 4.62 -11.94
C LEU A 17 1.44 5.00 -10.63
N ARG A 18 1.46 6.29 -10.30
CA ARG A 18 2.08 6.84 -9.08
C ARG A 18 1.37 8.10 -8.63
N LYS A 19 1.13 8.23 -7.32
CA LYS A 19 0.57 9.47 -6.74
C LYS A 19 1.54 10.64 -6.82
N SER A 20 0.98 11.84 -6.83
CA SER A 20 1.78 13.06 -6.86
C SER A 20 2.72 13.14 -5.66
N GLU A 21 3.83 13.85 -5.81
CA GLU A 21 4.79 14.08 -4.72
C GLU A 21 4.09 14.69 -3.48
N LYS A 22 3.16 15.61 -3.71
CA LYS A 22 2.33 16.22 -2.65
C LYS A 22 1.51 15.19 -1.88
N GLU A 23 0.72 14.37 -2.57
CA GLU A 23 -0.10 13.33 -1.91
C GLU A 23 0.77 12.31 -1.15
N ARG A 24 1.94 11.97 -1.71
CA ARG A 24 2.89 11.07 -1.04
C ARG A 24 3.43 11.70 0.24
N ILE A 25 3.89 12.95 0.21
CA ILE A 25 4.40 13.65 1.40
C ILE A 25 3.31 13.76 2.46
N GLU A 26 2.09 14.14 2.08
CA GLU A 26 0.94 14.21 3.00
C GLU A 26 0.64 12.85 3.63
N ALA A 27 0.68 11.76 2.86
CA ALA A 27 0.48 10.41 3.38
C ALA A 27 1.59 10.00 4.36
N GLN A 28 2.85 10.32 4.05
CA GLN A 28 4.01 9.97 4.88
C GLN A 28 4.06 10.74 6.21
N ASN A 29 3.47 11.93 6.25
CA ASN A 29 3.44 12.78 7.44
C ASN A 29 2.25 12.48 8.38
N LYS A 30 1.41 11.49 8.06
CA LYS A 30 0.29 11.11 8.93
C LYS A 30 0.79 10.64 10.31
N PRO A 31 0.13 11.03 11.42
CA PRO A 31 0.48 10.55 12.74
C PRO A 31 0.45 9.02 12.80
N PHE A 32 1.50 8.43 13.36
CA PHE A 32 1.63 6.98 13.51
C PHE A 32 2.39 6.65 14.77
N ASP A 33 1.81 5.80 15.61
CA ASP A 33 2.48 5.22 16.76
C ASP A 33 2.73 3.74 16.52
N ALA A 34 4.01 3.39 16.33
CA ALA A 34 4.46 2.04 16.05
C ALA A 34 4.15 1.03 17.17
N LYS A 35 3.93 1.50 18.41
CA LYS A 35 3.64 0.62 19.55
C LYS A 35 2.17 0.25 19.66
N THR A 36 1.28 1.10 19.17
CA THR A 36 -0.17 0.97 19.35
C THR A 36 -0.93 0.71 18.05
N SER A 37 -0.39 1.12 16.89
CA SER A 37 -1.01 0.92 15.58
C SER A 37 -0.75 -0.50 15.06
N VAL A 38 -1.81 -1.30 14.93
CA VAL A 38 -1.71 -2.73 14.62
C VAL A 38 -2.79 -3.18 13.63
N PHE A 39 -2.52 -4.30 12.96
CA PHE A 39 -3.55 -5.13 12.37
C PHE A 39 -3.96 -6.21 13.37
N VAL A 40 -5.25 -6.57 13.36
CA VAL A 40 -5.82 -7.60 14.23
C VAL A 40 -6.70 -8.54 13.43
N VAL A 41 -6.66 -9.84 13.75
CA VAL A 41 -7.55 -10.85 13.15
C VAL A 41 -9.00 -10.47 13.42
N HIS A 42 -9.82 -10.50 12.38
CA HIS A 42 -11.23 -10.17 12.44
C HIS A 42 -12.09 -11.31 11.85
N PRO A 43 -13.18 -11.75 12.53
CA PRO A 43 -13.97 -12.90 12.09
C PRO A 43 -14.58 -12.80 10.68
N LYS A 44 -14.96 -11.59 10.24
CA LYS A 44 -15.59 -11.34 8.92
C LYS A 44 -14.63 -10.82 7.84
N GLU A 45 -13.75 -9.87 8.18
CA GLU A 45 -12.86 -9.20 7.24
C GLU A 45 -11.45 -9.81 7.16
N SER A 46 -11.21 -10.95 7.82
CA SER A 46 -9.89 -11.59 8.02
C SER A 46 -8.93 -10.76 8.87
N PHE A 47 -8.60 -9.53 8.45
CA PHE A 47 -7.76 -8.59 9.20
C PHE A 47 -8.31 -7.17 9.13
N VAL A 48 -8.28 -6.46 10.24
CA VAL A 48 -8.64 -5.04 10.32
C VAL A 48 -7.55 -4.21 10.99
N LYS A 49 -7.49 -2.92 10.70
CA LYS A 49 -6.63 -1.96 11.41
C LYS A 49 -7.24 -1.57 12.75
N GLY A 50 -6.40 -1.27 13.72
CA GLY A 50 -6.83 -0.72 15.00
C GLY A 50 -5.71 -0.19 15.86
N THR A 51 -6.09 0.30 17.04
CA THR A 51 -5.20 0.86 18.05
C THR A 51 -5.32 0.08 19.34
N ILE A 52 -4.20 -0.42 19.85
CA ILE A 52 -4.13 -1.11 21.14
C ILE A 52 -4.61 -0.17 22.25
N GLN A 53 -5.55 -0.65 23.07
CA GLN A 53 -6.07 0.05 24.25
C GLN A 53 -5.41 -0.48 25.53
N SER A 54 -5.29 -1.81 25.67
CA SER A 54 -4.66 -2.45 26.82
C SER A 54 -4.05 -3.80 26.47
N LYS A 55 -3.15 -4.27 27.33
CA LYS A 55 -2.55 -5.61 27.28
C LYS A 55 -2.62 -6.23 28.68
N GLU A 56 -3.34 -7.32 28.82
CA GLU A 56 -3.61 -7.97 30.10
C GLU A 56 -3.58 -9.49 29.93
N SER A 57 -2.79 -10.19 30.77
CA SER A 57 -2.79 -11.65 30.87
C SER A 57 -2.66 -12.40 29.52
N GLY A 58 -1.76 -11.93 28.64
CA GLY A 58 -1.53 -12.55 27.31
C GLY A 58 -2.61 -12.27 26.27
N LYS A 59 -3.52 -11.34 26.55
CA LYS A 59 -4.53 -10.83 25.61
C LYS A 59 -4.32 -9.35 25.34
N VAL A 60 -4.70 -8.93 24.14
CA VAL A 60 -4.60 -7.55 23.67
C VAL A 60 -6.00 -7.07 23.33
N THR A 61 -6.37 -5.92 23.90
CA THR A 61 -7.62 -5.24 23.56
C THR A 61 -7.30 -4.15 22.53
N VAL A 62 -7.93 -4.23 21.36
CA VAL A 62 -7.72 -3.34 20.22
C VAL A 62 -9.04 -2.66 19.86
N LYS A 63 -9.02 -1.34 19.70
CA LYS A 63 -10.12 -0.57 19.10
C LYS A 63 -9.89 -0.47 17.60
N THR A 64 -10.76 -1.06 16.81
CA THR A 64 -10.69 -1.06 15.35
C THR A 64 -11.01 0.33 14.78
N GLU A 65 -10.59 0.61 13.54
CA GLU A 65 -10.96 1.85 12.84
C GLU A 65 -12.48 1.98 12.60
N ALA A 66 -13.21 0.86 12.58
CA ALA A 66 -14.67 0.83 12.49
C ALA A 66 -15.39 1.11 13.83
N GLY A 67 -14.63 1.29 14.92
CA GLY A 67 -15.15 1.58 16.26
C GLY A 67 -15.44 0.36 17.13
N GLU A 68 -15.34 -0.86 16.60
CA GLU A 68 -15.46 -2.11 17.36
C GLU A 68 -14.26 -2.31 18.30
N THR A 69 -14.48 -2.91 19.47
CA THR A 69 -13.41 -3.33 20.38
C THR A 69 -13.28 -4.84 20.39
N LEU A 70 -12.08 -5.32 20.06
CA LEU A 70 -11.75 -6.74 20.01
C LEU A 70 -10.73 -7.08 21.10
N THR A 71 -10.94 -8.18 21.81
CA THR A 71 -9.94 -8.76 22.72
C THR A 71 -9.45 -10.08 22.14
N VAL A 72 -8.20 -10.09 21.68
CA VAL A 72 -7.58 -11.22 20.98
C VAL A 72 -6.33 -11.68 21.71
N LYS A 73 -5.77 -12.82 21.29
CA LYS A 73 -4.44 -13.26 21.75
C LYS A 73 -3.35 -12.42 21.10
N GLU A 74 -2.17 -12.36 21.74
CA GLU A 74 -1.02 -11.61 21.22
C GLU A 74 -0.57 -12.07 19.82
N ASP A 75 -0.66 -13.36 19.50
CA ASP A 75 -0.32 -13.94 18.19
C ASP A 75 -1.31 -13.58 17.07
N GLN A 76 -2.44 -12.96 17.41
CA GLN A 76 -3.44 -12.46 16.48
C GLN A 76 -3.31 -10.96 16.21
N VAL A 77 -2.22 -10.35 16.69
CA VAL A 77 -1.91 -8.92 16.55
C VAL A 77 -0.62 -8.77 15.76
N PHE A 78 -0.66 -7.98 14.68
CA PHE A 78 0.46 -7.78 13.76
C PHE A 78 0.83 -6.30 13.69
N SER A 79 2.13 -5.99 13.73
CA SER A 79 2.61 -4.60 13.65
C SER A 79 2.28 -3.96 12.31
N MET A 80 1.87 -2.69 12.32
CA MET A 80 1.71 -1.92 11.08
C MET A 80 3.04 -1.35 10.59
N ASN A 81 3.20 -1.26 9.27
CA ASN A 81 4.31 -0.50 8.69
C ASN A 81 4.08 1.01 8.91
N PRO A 82 5.14 1.80 9.16
CA PRO A 82 5.01 3.25 9.26
C PRO A 82 4.54 3.88 7.94
N PRO A 83 3.95 5.09 7.96
CA PRO A 83 3.35 5.74 6.79
C PRO A 83 4.30 5.97 5.62
N LYS A 84 5.63 5.94 5.85
CA LYS A 84 6.63 5.96 4.77
C LYS A 84 6.47 4.81 3.76
N TYR A 85 5.88 3.69 4.16
CA TYR A 85 5.60 2.53 3.31
C TYR A 85 4.18 2.52 2.74
N ASP A 86 3.40 3.59 2.94
CA ASP A 86 2.06 3.69 2.39
C ASP A 86 2.10 3.59 0.85
N LYS A 87 1.29 2.68 0.30
CA LYS A 87 1.18 2.40 -1.15
C LYS A 87 2.54 2.16 -1.81
N ILE A 88 3.47 1.50 -1.14
CA ILE A 88 4.80 1.24 -1.69
C ILE A 88 4.71 0.44 -2.99
N GLU A 89 5.61 0.77 -3.92
CA GLU A 89 5.66 0.17 -5.25
C GLU A 89 6.22 -1.25 -5.25
N ASP A 90 7.13 -1.56 -4.33
CA ASP A 90 7.65 -2.91 -4.09
C ASP A 90 7.48 -3.30 -2.62
N MET A 91 6.59 -4.27 -2.37
CA MET A 91 6.28 -4.73 -1.02
C MET A 91 7.47 -5.43 -0.35
N ALA A 92 8.45 -5.93 -1.11
CA ALA A 92 9.67 -6.50 -0.53
C ALA A 92 10.52 -5.47 0.24
N MET A 93 10.24 -4.17 0.08
CA MET A 93 10.91 -3.10 0.82
C MET A 93 10.24 -2.77 2.17
N MET A 94 9.12 -3.39 2.51
CA MET A 94 8.43 -3.16 3.79
C MET A 94 9.25 -3.71 4.98
N THR A 95 9.15 -3.06 6.13
CA THR A 95 9.79 -3.55 7.37
C THR A 95 9.06 -4.76 7.94
N HIS A 96 7.73 -4.72 7.94
CA HIS A 96 6.89 -5.84 8.34
C HIS A 96 6.26 -6.46 7.10
N LEU A 97 6.62 -7.71 6.80
CA LEU A 97 6.15 -8.44 5.63
C LEU A 97 5.34 -9.67 6.05
N HIS A 98 4.17 -9.43 6.62
CA HIS A 98 3.17 -10.43 7.00
C HIS A 98 1.91 -10.27 6.15
N GLU A 99 0.99 -11.23 6.24
CA GLU A 99 -0.24 -11.28 5.44
C GLU A 99 -1.05 -9.97 5.44
N PRO A 100 -1.38 -9.34 6.60
CA PRO A 100 -2.16 -8.11 6.57
C PRO A 100 -1.39 -6.91 5.98
N ALA A 101 -0.06 -6.84 6.11
CA ALA A 101 0.71 -5.77 5.49
C ALA A 101 0.63 -5.81 3.95
N VAL A 102 0.78 -7.01 3.38
CA VAL A 102 0.66 -7.23 1.93
C VAL A 102 -0.77 -6.92 1.46
N LEU A 103 -1.77 -7.45 2.16
CA LEU A 103 -3.18 -7.24 1.85
C LEU A 103 -3.53 -5.75 1.83
N TYR A 104 -3.15 -5.00 2.86
CA TYR A 104 -3.51 -3.59 2.97
C TYR A 104 -2.77 -2.72 1.98
N ASN A 105 -1.52 -3.03 1.63
CA ASN A 105 -0.83 -2.30 0.56
C ASN A 105 -1.55 -2.46 -0.77
N LEU A 106 -1.92 -3.69 -1.13
CA LEU A 106 -2.67 -3.97 -2.36
C LEU A 106 -4.06 -3.29 -2.33
N LYS A 107 -4.78 -3.40 -1.21
CA LYS A 107 -6.11 -2.78 -1.01
C LYS A 107 -6.04 -1.26 -1.19
N GLU A 108 -5.06 -0.61 -0.60
CA GLU A 108 -4.94 0.85 -0.66
C GLU A 108 -4.42 1.36 -2.00
N ARG A 109 -3.52 0.62 -2.66
CA ARG A 109 -3.10 0.93 -4.04
C ARG A 109 -4.26 0.78 -5.01
N TYR A 110 -5.03 -0.31 -4.87
CA TYR A 110 -6.21 -0.56 -5.69
C TYR A 110 -7.31 0.49 -5.49
N ALA A 111 -7.61 0.87 -4.24
CA ALA A 111 -8.55 1.95 -3.94
C ALA A 111 -8.14 3.30 -4.55
N ALA A 112 -6.84 3.46 -4.80
CA ALA A 112 -6.25 4.62 -5.43
C ALA A 112 -6.07 4.49 -6.96
N TRP A 113 -6.67 3.44 -7.57
CA TRP A 113 -6.60 3.05 -8.98
C TRP A 113 -5.21 2.67 -9.50
N MET A 114 -4.30 2.27 -8.61
CA MET A 114 -2.98 1.73 -8.97
C MET A 114 -3.03 0.20 -8.91
N ILE A 115 -3.23 -0.44 -10.05
CA ILE A 115 -3.49 -1.89 -10.13
C ILE A 115 -2.25 -2.79 -10.12
N TYR A 116 -1.09 -2.21 -10.39
CA TYR A 116 0.19 -2.90 -10.42
C TYR A 116 0.99 -2.62 -9.15
N THR A 117 1.56 -3.67 -8.57
CA THR A 117 2.43 -3.60 -7.39
C THR A 117 3.49 -4.69 -7.48
N TYR A 118 4.75 -4.36 -7.23
CA TYR A 118 5.80 -5.38 -7.15
C TYR A 118 5.81 -6.06 -5.78
N SER A 119 6.22 -7.32 -5.80
CA SER A 119 6.54 -8.11 -4.60
C SER A 119 7.85 -8.83 -4.88
N GLY A 120 8.97 -8.13 -4.72
CA GLY A 120 10.30 -8.63 -5.06
C GLY A 120 10.44 -8.85 -6.56
N LEU A 121 10.44 -10.11 -7.01
CA LEU A 121 10.51 -10.46 -8.44
C LEU A 121 9.14 -10.48 -9.12
N PHE A 122 8.05 -10.55 -8.36
CA PHE A 122 6.70 -10.68 -8.90
C PHE A 122 6.09 -9.33 -9.24
N CYS A 123 5.32 -9.28 -10.33
CA CYS A 123 4.40 -8.18 -10.63
C CYS A 123 2.98 -8.64 -10.31
N VAL A 124 2.41 -8.11 -9.24
CA VAL A 124 1.03 -8.38 -8.82
C VAL A 124 0.10 -7.43 -9.57
N THR A 125 -0.94 -7.99 -10.19
CA THR A 125 -1.96 -7.24 -10.93
C THR A 125 -3.34 -7.52 -10.32
N VAL A 126 -4.09 -6.47 -9.99
CA VAL A 126 -5.47 -6.58 -9.53
C VAL A 126 -6.42 -6.15 -10.66
N ASN A 127 -7.45 -6.95 -10.96
CA ASN A 127 -8.40 -6.63 -12.02
C ASN A 127 -9.16 -5.31 -11.69
N PRO A 128 -9.05 -4.25 -12.52
CA PRO A 128 -9.70 -2.97 -12.24
C PRO A 128 -11.21 -2.97 -12.42
N TYR A 129 -11.77 -3.94 -13.16
CA TYR A 129 -13.17 -3.92 -13.63
C TYR A 129 -13.59 -2.59 -14.29
N LYS A 130 -12.62 -1.82 -14.78
CA LYS A 130 -12.77 -0.49 -15.36
C LYS A 130 -11.63 -0.26 -16.36
N TRP A 131 -11.94 0.45 -17.43
CA TRP A 131 -10.94 0.85 -18.41
C TRP A 131 -10.05 1.96 -17.84
N LEU A 132 -8.72 1.80 -17.96
CA LEU A 132 -7.72 2.74 -17.47
C LEU A 132 -6.79 3.16 -18.62
N PRO A 133 -6.35 4.42 -18.70
CA PRO A 133 -5.51 4.92 -19.79
C PRO A 133 -4.03 4.45 -19.71
N VAL A 134 -3.73 3.44 -18.89
CA VAL A 134 -2.37 2.94 -18.62
C VAL A 134 -1.78 2.11 -19.78
N TYR A 135 -2.58 1.80 -20.81
CA TYR A 135 -2.15 1.03 -21.98
C TYR A 135 -1.99 1.87 -23.24
N ASN A 136 -2.05 3.21 -23.12
CA ASN A 136 -1.92 4.11 -24.26
C ASN A 136 -0.50 4.03 -24.88
N PRO A 137 -0.34 4.35 -26.18
CA PRO A 137 0.97 4.32 -26.85
C PRO A 137 2.05 5.15 -26.16
N GLU A 138 1.67 6.29 -25.57
CA GLU A 138 2.56 7.15 -24.80
C GLU A 138 3.19 6.41 -23.60
N VAL A 139 2.42 5.55 -22.93
CA VAL A 139 2.89 4.75 -21.79
C VAL A 139 3.89 3.70 -22.25
N VAL A 140 3.66 3.05 -23.40
CA VAL A 140 4.61 2.10 -23.99
C VAL A 140 5.96 2.77 -24.24
N LEU A 141 5.95 3.97 -24.84
CA LEU A 141 7.16 4.75 -25.08
C LEU A 141 7.83 5.19 -23.77
N ALA A 142 7.05 5.57 -22.77
CA ALA A 142 7.56 6.01 -21.47
C ALA A 142 8.23 4.90 -20.65
N TYR A 143 7.88 3.61 -20.88
CA TYR A 143 8.55 2.46 -20.27
C TYR A 143 9.74 1.93 -21.07
N ARG A 144 9.84 2.26 -22.37
CA ARG A 144 10.87 1.72 -23.26
C ARG A 144 12.28 2.05 -22.75
N GLY A 145 13.07 1.00 -22.49
CA GLY A 145 14.48 1.12 -22.09
C GLY A 145 14.69 1.56 -20.63
N LYS A 146 13.63 1.70 -19.83
CA LYS A 146 13.73 2.00 -18.40
C LYS A 146 13.93 0.72 -17.60
N LYS A 147 14.76 0.80 -16.57
CA LYS A 147 14.83 -0.24 -15.54
C LYS A 147 13.62 -0.14 -14.63
N ARG A 148 13.27 -1.26 -13.98
CA ARG A 148 12.16 -1.36 -13.03
C ARG A 148 12.15 -0.31 -11.92
N GLN A 149 13.32 0.19 -11.51
CA GLN A 149 13.46 1.20 -10.45
C GLN A 149 13.23 2.63 -10.94
N GLU A 150 13.28 2.85 -12.25
CA GLU A 150 13.19 4.16 -12.92
C GLU A 150 11.74 4.47 -13.37
N ALA A 151 10.82 3.52 -13.20
CA ALA A 151 9.42 3.67 -13.57
C ALA A 151 8.49 3.03 -12.53
N PRO A 152 7.23 3.51 -12.40
CA PRO A 152 6.26 2.89 -11.52
C PRO A 152 5.95 1.43 -11.91
N PRO A 153 5.36 0.62 -11.03
CA PRO A 153 4.97 -0.76 -11.35
C PRO A 153 4.05 -0.84 -12.57
N HIS A 154 4.40 -1.67 -13.55
CA HIS A 154 3.59 -1.94 -14.73
C HIS A 154 4.02 -3.22 -15.44
N ILE A 155 3.13 -3.81 -16.23
CA ILE A 155 3.42 -5.00 -17.04
C ILE A 155 4.38 -4.74 -18.22
N PHE A 156 4.62 -3.47 -18.56
CA PHE A 156 5.56 -3.07 -19.62
C PHE A 156 7.01 -2.89 -19.13
N SER A 157 7.20 -2.97 -17.82
CA SER A 157 8.50 -2.75 -17.17
C SER A 157 9.40 -3.97 -17.19
#